data_AF-A0A954X189-F1
#
_entry.id   AF-A0A954X189-F1
#
_cell.length_a   1.000
_cell.length_b   1.000
_cell.length_c   1.000
_cell.angle_alpha   90.00
_cell.angle_beta   90.00
_cell.angle_gamma   90.00
#
_symmetry.space_group_name_H-M   'P 1'
#
loop_
_entity.id
_entity.type
_entity.pdbx_description
1 polymer ?
#
loop_
_entity_poly.entity_id
_entity_poly.type
_entity_poly.pdbx_seq_one_letter_code
_entity_poly.pdbx_strand_id
1 'polypeptide(L)'
;MPQSRTRPLLLAHYMPWYEAAPEQGQWGWHWTMNHFDPEREDERRAIASHYYPAIGPYDSGDAKVIEYHLLLMKIAGIDGVI
;
A
#
# COMPACT_ATOMS: atom_id res chain seq x y z
N MET A 1 -27.65 29.40 14.17
CA MET A 1 -26.63 28.86 13.24
C MET A 1 -25.94 27.70 13.96
N PRO A 2 -25.96 26.46 13.44
CA PRO A 2 -25.17 25.40 14.05
C PRO A 2 -23.69 25.77 13.93
N GLN A 3 -22.96 25.66 15.03
CA GLN A 3 -21.54 25.95 15.10
C GLN A 3 -20.77 24.93 14.24
N SER A 4 -20.08 25.38 13.20
CA SER A 4 -19.15 24.56 12.43
C SER A 4 -18.06 24.04 13.36
N ARG A 5 -18.10 22.75 13.72
CA ARG A 5 -16.98 22.08 14.40
C ARG A 5 -15.84 21.94 13.40
N THR A 6 -14.79 22.73 13.57
CA THR A 6 -13.51 22.51 12.90
C THR A 6 -12.93 21.20 13.41
N ARG A 7 -12.94 20.15 12.58
CA ARG A 7 -12.28 18.88 12.93
C ARG A 7 -10.76 19.00 12.71
N PRO A 8 -9.94 18.26 13.48
CA PRO A 8 -8.50 18.22 13.26
C PRO A 8 -8.15 17.75 11.85
N LEU A 9 -7.02 18.25 11.31
CA LEU A 9 -6.45 17.73 10.07
C LEU A 9 -5.93 16.30 10.32
N LEU A 10 -6.43 15.33 9.55
CA LEU A 10 -6.03 13.93 9.65
C LEU A 10 -5.17 13.54 8.44
N LEU A 11 -3.88 13.28 8.67
CA LEU A 11 -2.93 12.85 7.64
C LEU A 11 -2.48 11.41 7.89
N ALA A 12 -2.33 10.64 6.82
CA ALA A 12 -1.75 9.29 6.87
C ALA A 12 -0.27 9.32 6.45
N HIS A 13 0.59 8.62 7.19
CA HIS A 13 1.95 8.36 6.74
C HIS A 13 1.91 7.32 5.61
N TYR A 14 2.24 7.72 4.40
CA TYR A 14 2.10 6.89 3.20
C TYR A 14 3.48 6.51 2.65
N MET A 15 3.67 5.23 2.35
CA MET A 15 4.97 4.71 1.91
C MET A 15 4.94 4.31 0.43
N PRO A 16 5.41 5.18 -0.50
CA PRO A 16 5.39 4.93 -1.94
C PRO A 16 6.63 4.15 -2.43
N TRP A 17 7.06 3.14 -1.69
CA TRP A 17 8.36 2.47 -1.86
C TRP A 17 8.27 0.97 -2.21
N TYR A 18 7.07 0.47 -2.49
CA TYR A 18 6.86 -0.91 -2.90
C TYR A 18 6.94 -1.02 -4.42
N GLU A 19 7.65 -2.01 -4.95
CA GLU A 19 7.79 -2.27 -6.39
C GLU A 19 7.49 -3.73 -6.67
N ALA A 20 6.60 -4.01 -7.61
CA ALA A 20 6.23 -5.36 -7.97
C ALA A 20 5.85 -5.45 -9.45
N ALA A 21 6.63 -6.20 -10.22
CA ALA A 21 6.27 -6.61 -11.58
C ALA A 21 6.24 -8.14 -11.65
N PRO A 22 5.17 -8.79 -11.15
CA PRO A 22 5.08 -10.25 -11.07
C PRO A 22 5.23 -10.93 -12.43
N GLU A 23 4.68 -10.31 -13.49
CA GLU A 23 4.81 -10.77 -14.88
C GLU A 23 6.26 -10.78 -15.39
N GLN A 24 7.15 -10.02 -14.74
CA GLN A 24 8.58 -9.90 -15.07
C GLN A 24 9.49 -10.52 -14.01
N GLY A 25 8.93 -11.10 -12.94
CA GLY A 25 9.69 -11.64 -11.81
C GLY A 25 10.45 -10.61 -10.98
N GLN A 26 10.13 -9.31 -11.11
CA GLN A 26 10.87 -8.25 -10.43
C GLN A 26 10.15 -7.81 -9.15
N TRP A 27 10.93 -7.72 -8.07
CA TRP A 27 10.44 -7.42 -6.73
C TRP A 27 11.37 -6.42 -6.04
N GLY A 28 10.78 -5.31 -5.58
CA GLY A 28 11.50 -4.28 -4.84
C GLY A 28 11.96 -4.74 -3.46
N TRP A 29 12.97 -4.05 -2.92
CA TRP A 29 13.56 -4.37 -1.62
C TRP A 29 12.53 -4.40 -0.49
N HIS A 30 11.48 -3.57 -0.53
CA HIS A 30 10.46 -3.55 0.52
C HIS A 30 9.55 -4.78 0.54
N TRP A 31 9.49 -5.57 -0.54
CA TRP A 31 8.80 -6.88 -0.52
C TRP A 31 9.74 -8.03 -0.15
N THR A 32 11.05 -7.88 -0.33
CA THR A 32 12.01 -8.98 -0.17
C THR A 32 12.85 -8.87 1.11
N MET A 33 13.22 -7.65 1.52
CA MET A 33 14.15 -7.35 2.62
C MET A 33 15.44 -8.22 2.59
N ASN A 34 15.91 -8.58 1.38
CA ASN A 34 17.02 -9.51 1.14
C ASN A 34 16.88 -10.91 1.77
N HIS A 35 15.66 -11.31 2.16
CA HIS A 35 15.40 -12.59 2.84
C HIS A 35 14.25 -13.38 2.23
N PHE A 36 13.21 -12.67 1.78
CA PHE A 36 12.01 -13.25 1.22
C PHE A 36 12.08 -13.28 -0.31
N ASP A 37 11.55 -14.35 -0.89
CA ASP A 37 11.52 -14.60 -2.33
C ASP A 37 10.05 -14.69 -2.79
N PRO A 38 9.48 -13.62 -3.36
CA PRO A 38 8.09 -13.62 -3.76
C PRO A 38 7.77 -14.43 -5.02
N GLU A 39 8.78 -14.96 -5.73
CA GLU A 39 8.56 -15.95 -6.80
C GLU A 39 8.25 -17.33 -6.25
N ARG A 40 8.61 -17.61 -5.00
CA ARG A 40 8.19 -18.83 -4.31
C ARG A 40 6.74 -18.71 -3.90
N GLU A 41 5.88 -19.23 -4.76
CA GLU A 41 4.44 -19.36 -4.55
C GLU A 41 4.12 -20.74 -3.96
N ASP A 42 4.23 -20.84 -2.63
CA ASP A 42 3.62 -21.96 -1.89
C ASP A 42 2.10 -21.69 -1.74
N GLU A 43 1.58 -21.51 -0.52
CA GLU A 43 0.18 -21.11 -0.31
C GLU A 43 -0.09 -19.64 -0.67
N ARG A 44 0.94 -18.80 -0.53
CA ARG A 44 0.98 -17.38 -0.91
C ARG A 44 2.44 -16.96 -1.13
N ARG A 45 2.67 -15.94 -1.97
CA ARG A 45 4.02 -15.38 -2.20
C ARG A 45 4.72 -15.05 -0.88
N ALA A 46 5.96 -15.50 -0.72
CA ALA A 46 6.76 -15.15 0.45
C ALA A 46 7.20 -13.68 0.37
N ILE A 47 6.61 -12.82 1.20
CA ILE A 47 6.92 -11.38 1.27
C ILE A 47 7.39 -10.98 2.66
N ALA A 48 8.13 -9.88 2.73
CA ALA A 48 8.65 -9.28 3.95
C ALA A 48 7.57 -8.53 4.75
N SER A 49 6.46 -9.20 5.05
CA SER A 49 5.39 -8.68 5.89
C SER A 49 4.72 -9.80 6.67
N HIS A 50 4.36 -9.51 7.92
CA HIS A 50 3.55 -10.44 8.72
C HIS A 50 2.08 -10.47 8.24
N TYR A 51 1.57 -9.31 7.80
CA TYR A 51 0.22 -9.16 7.27
C TYR A 51 0.24 -9.16 5.75
N TYR A 52 -0.71 -9.85 5.13
CA TYR A 52 -0.80 -9.91 3.69
C TYR A 52 -1.75 -8.81 3.18
N PRO A 53 -1.33 -7.96 2.24
CA PRO A 53 -2.23 -6.95 1.68
C PRO A 53 -3.42 -7.60 0.98
N ALA A 54 -4.61 -7.02 1.13
CA ALA A 54 -5.83 -7.54 0.52
C ALA A 54 -5.79 -7.57 -1.02
N ILE A 55 -5.04 -6.64 -1.63
CA ILE A 55 -4.81 -6.58 -3.08
C ILE A 55 -3.56 -7.37 -3.52
N GLY A 56 -2.96 -8.13 -2.60
CA GLY A 56 -1.66 -8.78 -2.81
C GLY A 56 -0.49 -7.78 -2.80
N PRO A 57 0.74 -8.28 -3.00
CA PRO A 57 1.92 -7.44 -3.21
C PRO A 57 1.71 -6.55 -4.43
N TYR A 58 1.96 -5.25 -4.28
CA TYR A 58 1.63 -4.24 -5.28
C TYR A 58 2.84 -3.38 -5.63
N ASP A 59 2.73 -2.70 -6.77
CA ASP A 59 3.65 -1.66 -7.21
C ASP A 59 3.09 -0.28 -6.83
N SER A 60 3.91 0.56 -6.21
CA SER A 60 3.52 1.91 -5.78
C SER A 60 3.40 2.89 -6.95
N GLY A 61 3.98 2.56 -8.10
CA GLY A 61 3.86 3.28 -9.35
C GLY A 61 2.64 2.89 -10.18
N ASP A 62 1.90 1.83 -9.82
CA ASP A 62 0.65 1.46 -10.51
C ASP A 62 -0.46 2.49 -10.20
N ALA A 63 -0.95 3.15 -11.24
CA ALA A 63 -2.02 4.14 -11.16
C ALA A 63 -3.31 3.60 -10.50
N LYS A 64 -3.65 2.32 -10.70
CA LYS A 64 -4.83 1.69 -10.09
C LYS A 64 -4.64 1.47 -8.60
N VAL A 65 -3.42 1.13 -8.17
CA VAL A 65 -3.08 0.97 -6.75
C VAL A 65 -3.14 2.33 -6.06
N ILE A 66 -2.59 3.37 -6.68
CA ILE A 66 -2.66 4.75 -6.17
C ILE A 66 -4.12 5.19 -6.03
N GLU A 67 -4.94 5.01 -7.08
CA GLU A 67 -6.37 5.35 -7.04
C GLU A 67 -7.10 4.59 -5.92
N TYR A 68 -6.87 3.29 -5.80
CA TYR A 68 -7.45 2.45 -4.75
C TYR A 68 -7.10 2.96 -3.35
N HIS A 69 -5.82 3.24 -3.07
CA HIS A 69 -5.38 3.77 -1.77
C HIS A 69 -6.01 5.13 -1.45
N LEU A 70 -6.06 6.05 -2.41
CA LEU A 70 -6.66 7.37 -2.21
C LEU A 70 -8.17 7.31 -1.99
N LEU A 71 -8.88 6.41 -2.67
CA LEU A 71 -10.31 6.18 -2.45
C LEU A 71 -10.57 5.61 -1.05
N LEU A 72 -9.76 4.64 -0.59
CA LEU A 72 -9.85 4.13 0.78
C LEU A 72 -9.64 5.23 1.81
N MET A 73 -8.63 6.08 1.63
CA MET A 73 -8.36 7.22 2.52
C MET A 73 -9.54 8.18 2.57
N LYS A 74 -10.13 8.50 1.41
CA LYS A 74 -11.30 9.37 1.32
C LYS A 74 -12.51 8.79 2.06
N ILE A 75 -12.77 7.48 1.91
CA ILE A 75 -13.87 6.79 2.62
C ILE A 75 -13.60 6.73 4.13
N ALA A 76 -12.33 6.62 4.55
CA ALA A 76 -11.92 6.64 5.95
C ALA A 76 -11.93 8.05 6.59
N GLY A 77 -12.17 9.12 5.81
CA GLY A 77 -12.17 10.51 6.29
C GLY A 77 -10.79 11.12 6.49
N ILE A 78 -9.74 10.53 5.89
CA ILE A 78 -8.37 11.05 5.88
C ILE A 78 -8.29 12.22 4.88
N ASP A 79 -7.63 13.30 5.29
CA ASP A 79 -7.54 14.56 4.52
C ASP A 79 -6.37 14.59 3.55
N GLY A 80 -5.33 13.80 3.81
CA GLY A 80 -4.15 13.75 2.97
C GLY A 80 -3.11 12.75 3.45
N VAL A 81 -1.96 12.78 2.79
CA VAL A 81 -0.82 11.90 3.09
C VAL A 81 0.45 12.71 3.31
N ILE A 82 1.37 12.13 4.10
CA ILE A 82 2.73 12.64 4.34
C ILE A 82 3.75 11.53 4.16
#